data_AF-A0A1V5SPM4-F1
#
_entry.id   AF-A0A1V5SPM4-F1
#
_cell.length_a   1.000
_cell.length_b   1.000
_cell.length_c   1.000
_cell.angle_alpha   90.00
_cell.angle_beta   90.00
_cell.angle_gamma   90.00
#
_symmetry.space_group_name_H-M   'P 1'
#
loop_
_entity.id
_entity.type
_entity.pdbx_description
1 polymer ?
#
loop_
_entity_poly.entity_id
_entity_poly.type
_entity_poly.pdbx_seq_one_letter_code
_entity_poly.pdbx_strand_id
1 'polypeptide(L)'
;MKSSLIAPCGMNCNLCIGYLREKNKCLGCRENDENILNSCRKCIIKNCTILQQKELKYCSSKCEKFPCTRLKNLDKRYRTKYQMSMLENLQFIEEFGIRKFVEHEKERWVKEDSIFCVHHKKYYKMEKP
;
A
#
# COMPACT_ATOMS: atom_id res chain seq x y z
N MET A 1 9.59 4.58 -7.35
CA MET A 1 8.71 4.26 -6.20
C MET A 1 8.89 5.30 -5.09
N LYS A 2 7.80 5.87 -4.56
CA LYS A 2 7.80 6.92 -3.51
C LYS A 2 7.16 6.39 -2.20
N SER A 3 7.65 6.84 -1.05
CA SER A 3 7.13 6.45 0.28
C SER A 3 5.71 6.95 0.55
N SER A 4 5.31 8.09 -0.06
CA SER A 4 3.93 8.61 0.00
C SER A 4 2.90 7.66 -0.61
N LEU A 5 3.33 6.68 -1.41
CA LEU A 5 2.47 5.68 -2.03
C LEU A 5 2.35 4.39 -1.20
N ILE A 6 2.95 4.34 -0.01
CA ILE A 6 2.75 3.22 0.91
C ILE A 6 1.58 3.56 1.83
N ALA A 7 0.46 2.85 1.66
CA ALA A 7 -0.78 3.10 2.39
C ALA A 7 -0.61 2.85 3.90
N PRO A 8 -1.49 3.41 4.75
CA PRO A 8 -1.45 3.17 6.19
C PRO A 8 -1.56 1.69 6.59
N CYS A 9 -2.18 0.87 5.74
CA CYS A 9 -2.30 -0.58 5.93
C CYS A 9 -1.10 -1.40 5.45
N GLY A 10 -0.02 -0.78 4.95
CA GLY A 10 1.16 -1.49 4.41
C GLY A 10 1.07 -1.83 2.92
N MET A 11 -0.02 -1.48 2.23
CA MET A 11 -0.14 -1.69 0.79
C MET A 11 0.79 -0.75 0.02
N ASN A 12 1.59 -1.29 -0.89
CA ASN A 12 2.36 -0.52 -1.85
C ASN A 12 1.47 -0.14 -3.05
N CYS A 13 0.93 1.08 -3.07
CA CYS A 13 0.02 1.52 -4.12
C CYS A 13 0.66 1.54 -5.51
N ASN A 14 1.99 1.59 -5.63
CA ASN A 14 2.68 1.53 -6.94
C ASN A 14 2.37 0.22 -7.69
N LEU A 15 1.97 -0.84 -6.99
CA LEU A 15 1.65 -2.15 -7.58
C LEU A 15 0.16 -2.32 -7.86
N CYS A 16 -0.65 -1.33 -7.47
CA CYS A 16 -2.10 -1.34 -7.66
C CYS A 16 -2.47 -0.99 -9.10
N ILE A 17 -3.42 -1.72 -9.69
CA ILE A 17 -3.93 -1.40 -11.03
C ILE A 17 -4.54 0.01 -11.09
N GLY A 18 -5.13 0.47 -9.99
CA GLY A 18 -5.66 1.83 -9.90
C GLY A 18 -4.58 2.89 -10.09
N TYR A 19 -3.36 2.65 -9.63
CA TYR A 19 -2.24 3.58 -9.78
C TYR A 19 -1.57 3.46 -11.15
N LEU A 20 -1.53 2.25 -11.72
CA LEU A 20 -0.84 1.96 -12.97
C LEU A 20 -1.66 2.23 -14.24
N ARG A 21 -2.98 2.46 -14.12
CA ARG A 21 -3.84 2.78 -15.27
C ARG A 21 -3.64 4.23 -15.73
N GLU A 22 -3.78 4.47 -17.03
CA GLU A 22 -3.69 5.80 -17.63
C GLU A 22 -4.95 6.64 -17.35
N LYS A 23 -6.14 6.06 -17.61
CA LYS A 23 -7.42 6.76 -17.44
C LYS A 23 -7.92 6.68 -16.00
N ASN A 24 -8.39 7.81 -15.47
CA ASN A 24 -8.88 7.93 -14.09
C ASN A 24 -7.84 7.43 -13.07
N LYS A 25 -6.56 7.75 -13.28
CA LYS A 25 -5.42 7.26 -12.48
C LYS A 25 -5.62 7.59 -10.99
N CYS A 26 -5.56 6.57 -10.14
CA CYS A 26 -5.58 6.73 -8.70
C CYS A 26 -4.22 7.23 -8.23
N LEU A 27 -4.19 8.31 -7.47
CA LEU A 27 -2.94 8.93 -7.01
C LEU A 27 -2.34 8.27 -5.76
N GLY A 28 -3.02 7.28 -5.19
CA GLY A 28 -2.57 6.52 -4.02
C GLY A 28 -3.45 6.73 -2.79
N CYS A 29 -3.43 5.78 -1.86
CA CYS A 29 -4.37 5.76 -0.74
C CYS A 29 -4.19 6.93 0.26
N ARG A 30 -3.04 7.60 0.25
CA ARG A 30 -2.77 8.73 1.16
C ARG A 30 -3.30 10.07 0.65
N GLU A 31 -3.58 10.17 -0.64
CA GLU A 31 -4.18 11.37 -1.20
C GLU A 31 -5.62 11.53 -0.68
N ASN A 32 -6.21 12.72 -0.82
CA ASN A 32 -7.64 12.95 -0.54
C ASN A 32 -8.43 13.44 -1.77
N ASP A 33 -7.86 13.26 -2.95
CA ASP A 33 -8.40 13.71 -4.24
C ASP A 33 -9.63 12.88 -4.71
N GLU A 34 -10.48 13.51 -5.52
CA GLU A 34 -11.51 12.89 -6.34
C GLU A 34 -10.95 11.78 -7.25
N ASN A 35 -9.68 11.89 -7.63
CA ASN A 35 -8.98 10.90 -8.46
C ASN A 35 -8.75 9.54 -7.76
N ILE A 36 -8.98 9.43 -6.45
CA ILE A 36 -8.87 8.14 -5.74
C ILE A 36 -10.09 7.27 -6.00
N LEU A 37 -9.84 5.98 -6.21
CA LEU A 37 -10.89 4.96 -6.28
C LEU A 37 -11.84 5.05 -5.07
N ASN A 38 -13.15 5.09 -5.33
CA ASN A 38 -14.19 5.20 -4.30
C ASN A 38 -14.02 4.17 -3.15
N SER A 39 -13.61 2.95 -3.49
CA SER A 39 -13.32 1.88 -2.52
C SER A 39 -12.15 2.21 -1.59
N CYS A 40 -11.11 2.87 -2.11
CA CYS A 40 -9.97 3.36 -1.33
C CYS A 40 -10.33 4.59 -0.50
N ARG A 41 -11.14 5.52 -1.04
CA ARG A 41 -11.62 6.71 -0.33
C ARG A 41 -12.44 6.33 0.90
N LYS A 42 -13.34 5.35 0.77
CA LYS A 42 -14.20 4.84 1.84
C LYS A 42 -13.53 3.74 2.69
N CYS A 43 -12.23 3.48 2.50
CA CYS A 43 -11.55 2.40 3.19
C CYS A 43 -11.52 2.65 4.71
N ILE A 44 -12.07 1.70 5.48
CA ILE A 44 -12.16 1.81 6.94
C ILE A 44 -10.77 1.84 7.60
N ILE A 45 -9.76 1.17 7.03
CA ILE A 45 -8.40 1.19 7.59
C ILE A 45 -7.72 2.54 7.31
N LYS A 46 -7.89 3.09 6.09
CA LYS A 46 -7.41 4.45 5.75
C LYS A 46 -8.01 5.48 6.72
N ASN A 47 -9.32 5.38 6.96
CA ASN A 47 -10.07 6.31 7.79
C ASN A 47 -10.16 5.85 9.26
N CYS A 48 -9.19 5.04 9.72
CA CYS A 48 -9.19 4.54 11.10
C CYS A 48 -8.96 5.70 12.08
N THR A 49 -9.92 5.92 12.97
CA THR A 49 -9.87 7.03 13.96
C THR A 49 -8.67 6.93 14.89
N ILE A 50 -8.26 5.71 15.28
CA ILE A 50 -7.08 5.50 16.14
C ILE A 50 -5.81 5.97 15.44
N LEU A 51 -5.66 5.73 14.13
CA LEU A 51 -4.50 6.22 13.39
C LEU A 51 -4.46 7.74 13.36
N GLN A 52 -5.61 8.39 13.22
CA GLN A 52 -5.71 9.85 13.20
C GLN A 52 -5.43 10.46 14.58
N GLN A 53 -6.11 9.97 15.62
CA GLN A 53 -5.98 10.48 16.99
C GLN A 53 -4.58 10.31 17.56
N LYS A 54 -3.89 9.23 17.20
CA LYS A 54 -2.51 8.95 17.63
C LYS A 54 -1.45 9.41 16.63
N GLU A 55 -1.87 10.09 15.56
CA GLU A 55 -1.00 10.57 14.47
C GLU A 55 -0.09 9.46 13.88
N LEU A 56 -0.57 8.22 13.90
CA LEU A 56 0.16 7.07 13.39
C LEU A 56 0.11 7.05 11.87
N LYS A 57 1.29 7.11 11.24
CA LYS A 57 1.40 7.05 9.78
C LYS A 57 1.01 5.68 9.21
N TYR A 58 1.18 4.61 9.98
CA TYR A 58 0.92 3.23 9.60
C TYR A 58 0.25 2.46 10.76
N CYS A 59 -0.53 1.44 10.43
CA CYS A 59 -0.92 0.42 11.40
C CYS A 59 0.36 -0.23 11.96
N SER A 60 0.48 -0.29 13.29
CA SER A 60 1.69 -0.75 13.98
C SER A 60 1.34 -1.26 15.37
N SER A 61 2.32 -1.86 16.05
CA SER A 61 2.19 -2.34 17.43
C SER A 61 1.76 -1.27 18.44
N LYS A 62 1.94 0.02 18.12
CA LYS A 62 1.51 1.18 18.92
C LYS A 62 -0.01 1.37 19.01
N CYS A 63 -0.77 0.59 18.24
CA CYS A 63 -2.22 0.51 18.32
C CYS A 63 -2.62 -0.71 19.14
N GLU A 64 -3.41 -0.52 20.20
CA GLU A 64 -3.83 -1.59 21.13
C GLU A 64 -4.65 -2.68 20.43
N LYS A 65 -5.24 -2.36 19.28
CA LYS A 65 -6.02 -3.29 18.47
C LYS A 65 -5.18 -4.03 17.44
N PHE A 66 -3.87 -3.77 17.33
CA PHE A 66 -3.03 -4.34 16.28
C PHE A 66 -2.60 -5.79 16.59
N PRO A 67 -2.61 -6.69 15.59
CA PRO A 67 -3.27 -6.57 14.29
C PRO A 67 -4.79 -6.76 14.44
N CYS A 68 -5.57 -5.78 13.97
CA CYS A 68 -7.02 -5.81 14.14
C CYS A 68 -7.67 -6.73 13.10
N THR A 69 -8.90 -7.19 13.36
CA THR A 69 -9.66 -8.06 12.45
C THR A 69 -9.75 -7.52 11.03
N ARG A 70 -9.91 -6.20 10.87
CA ARG A 70 -9.96 -5.56 9.54
C ARG A 70 -8.64 -5.72 8.77
N LEU A 71 -7.53 -5.50 9.45
CA LEU A 71 -6.19 -5.65 8.86
C LEU A 71 -5.89 -7.12 8.55
N LYS A 72 -6.20 -8.05 9.48
CA LYS A 72 -6.07 -9.49 9.27
C LYS A 72 -6.87 -9.98 8.06
N ASN A 73 -8.09 -9.48 7.88
CA ASN A 73 -8.93 -9.84 6.73
C ASN A 73 -8.39 -9.28 5.41
N LEU A 74 -7.87 -8.04 5.41
CA LEU A 74 -7.20 -7.47 4.24
C LEU A 74 -5.96 -8.28 3.87
N ASP A 75 -5.13 -8.58 4.86
CA ASP A 75 -3.91 -9.38 4.73
C ASP A 75 -4.20 -10.77 4.14
N LYS A 76 -5.16 -11.51 4.71
CA LYS A 76 -5.58 -12.82 4.20
C LYS A 76 -6.00 -12.76 2.73
N ARG A 77 -6.74 -11.73 2.33
CA ARG A 77 -7.15 -11.53 0.93
C ARG A 77 -5.96 -11.27 0.03
N TYR A 78 -5.04 -10.41 0.45
CA TYR A 78 -3.88 -10.04 -0.36
C TYR A 78 -2.87 -11.19 -0.49
N ARG A 79 -2.64 -11.97 0.57
CA ARG A 79 -1.79 -13.17 0.47
C ARG A 79 -2.36 -14.20 -0.49
N THR A 80 -3.66 -14.47 -0.38
CA THR A 80 -4.32 -15.49 -1.21
C THR A 80 -4.48 -15.08 -2.67
N LYS A 81 -4.77 -13.81 -2.97
CA LYS A 81 -5.03 -13.35 -4.34
C LYS A 81 -3.81 -12.74 -5.04
N TYR A 82 -2.96 -12.06 -4.28
CA TYR A 82 -1.95 -11.13 -4.80
C TYR A 82 -0.52 -11.43 -4.32
N GLN A 83 -0.32 -12.52 -3.55
CA GLN A 83 0.98 -12.97 -3.07
C GLN A 83 1.77 -11.89 -2.31
N MET A 84 1.05 -11.06 -1.57
CA MET A 84 1.59 -9.97 -0.76
C MET A 84 0.93 -9.97 0.61
N SER A 85 1.70 -9.69 1.65
CA SER A 85 1.24 -9.65 3.03
C SER A 85 1.27 -8.21 3.53
N MET A 86 0.14 -7.72 4.00
CA MET A 86 0.07 -6.39 4.61
C MET A 86 0.77 -6.39 5.96
N LEU A 87 0.66 -7.49 6.71
CA LEU A 87 1.29 -7.61 8.02
C LEU A 87 2.81 -7.69 7.93
N GLU A 88 3.35 -8.46 6.98
CA GLU A 88 4.81 -8.50 6.75
C GLU A 88 5.33 -7.14 6.32
N ASN A 89 4.62 -6.44 5.42
CA ASN A 89 5.02 -5.10 5.00
C ASN A 89 5.05 -4.12 6.18
N LEU A 90 4.03 -4.15 7.05
CA LEU A 90 3.96 -3.28 8.23
C LEU A 90 5.04 -3.63 9.26
N GLN A 91 5.30 -4.91 9.49
CA GLN A 91 6.38 -5.36 10.37
C GLN A 91 7.74 -4.87 9.85
N PHE A 92 8.00 -5.01 8.54
CA PHE A 92 9.23 -4.51 7.93
C PHE A 92 9.35 -2.98 8.11
N ILE A 93 8.28 -2.23 7.90
CA ILE A 93 8.28 -0.76 8.08
C ILE A 93 8.55 -0.38 9.54
N GLU A 94 8.03 -1.14 10.50
CA GLU A 94 8.23 -0.91 11.93
C GLU A 94 9.68 -1.21 12.35
N GLU A 95 10.27 -2.29 11.84
CA GLU A 95 11.62 -2.74 12.19
C GLU A 95 12.72 -1.95 11.48
N PHE A 96 12.56 -1.71 10.16
CA PHE A 96 13.62 -1.17 9.30
C PHE A 96 13.33 0.25 8.80
N GLY A 97 12.10 0.73 8.97
CA GLY A 97 11.68 2.04 8.51
C GLY A 97 11.24 2.06 7.04
N ILE A 98 10.47 3.09 6.70
CA ILE A 98 9.82 3.22 5.38
C ILE A 98 10.79 3.34 4.20
N ARG A 99 11.97 3.94 4.40
CA ARG A 99 12.95 4.13 3.31
C ARG A 99 13.52 2.79 2.85
N LYS A 100 13.96 1.97 3.80
CA LYS A 100 14.43 0.60 3.54
C LYS A 100 13.32 -0.27 2.94
N PHE A 101 12.08 -0.12 3.41
CA PHE A 101 10.94 -0.83 2.81
C PHE A 101 10.74 -0.48 1.33
N VAL A 102 10.81 0.80 0.97
CA VAL A 102 10.66 1.24 -0.42
C VAL A 102 11.81 0.73 -1.30
N GLU A 103 13.03 0.67 -0.79
CA GLU A 103 14.18 0.08 -1.49
C GLU A 103 13.97 -1.41 -1.72
N HIS A 104 13.60 -2.15 -0.68
CA HIS A 104 13.29 -3.57 -0.75
C HIS A 104 12.15 -3.88 -1.74
N GLU A 105 11.07 -3.09 -1.73
CA GLU A 105 9.97 -3.25 -2.67
C GLU A 105 10.34 -2.89 -4.12
N LYS A 106 11.29 -1.96 -4.33
CA LYS A 106 11.81 -1.70 -5.68
C LYS A 106 12.55 -2.92 -6.21
N GLU A 107 13.45 -3.50 -5.42
CA GLU A 107 14.22 -4.70 -5.80
C GLU A 107 13.28 -5.87 -6.13
N ARG A 108 12.21 -6.03 -5.35
CA ARG A 108 11.26 -7.13 -5.53
C ARG A 108 10.37 -6.99 -6.78
N TRP A 109 9.96 -5.77 -7.12
CA TRP A 109 8.84 -5.56 -8.07
C TRP A 109 9.18 -4.77 -9.33
N VAL A 110 10.36 -4.14 -9.39
CA VAL A 110 10.81 -3.36 -10.55
C VAL A 110 11.81 -4.17 -11.36
N LYS A 111 11.66 -4.14 -12.68
CA LYS A 111 12.61 -4.70 -13.65
C LYS A 111 12.85 -3.67 -14.74
N GLU A 112 14.10 -3.24 -14.89
CA GLU A 112 14.48 -2.17 -15.82
C GLU A 112 13.54 -0.96 -15.65
N ASP A 113 12.86 -0.55 -16.73
CA ASP A 113 11.90 0.55 -16.76
C ASP A 113 10.45 0.08 -16.53
N SER A 114 10.22 -1.04 -15.84
CA SER A 114 8.90 -1.63 -15.66
C SER A 114 8.60 -2.06 -14.23
N ILE A 115 7.33 -1.98 -13.83
CA ILE A 115 6.85 -2.33 -12.48
C ILE A 115 5.74 -3.38 -12.54
N PHE A 116 5.80 -4.36 -11.62
CA PHE A 116 4.80 -5.42 -11.53
C PHE A 116 3.46 -4.93 -10.95
N CYS A 117 2.35 -5.25 -11.60
CA CYS A 117 1.02 -5.06 -11.06
C CYS A 117 0.53 -6.32 -10.37
N VAL A 118 0.25 -6.24 -9.06
CA VAL A 118 -0.19 -7.43 -8.28
C VAL A 118 -1.60 -7.89 -8.64
N HIS A 119 -2.42 -7.03 -9.25
CA HIS A 119 -3.79 -7.34 -9.63
C HIS A 119 -3.88 -8.07 -10.98
N HIS A 120 -3.09 -7.63 -11.96
CA HIS A 120 -3.06 -8.22 -13.31
C HIS A 120 -1.93 -9.25 -13.50
N LYS A 121 -1.01 -9.36 -12.53
CA LYS A 121 0.15 -10.25 -12.56
C LYS A 121 1.05 -10.06 -13.79
N LYS A 122 1.25 -8.80 -14.21
CA LYS A 122 2.11 -8.42 -15.34
C LYS A 122 2.84 -7.12 -15.07
N TYR A 123 3.90 -6.86 -15.85
CA TYR A 123 4.67 -5.63 -15.78
C TYR A 123 4.03 -4.52 -16.62
N TYR A 124 4.15 -3.28 -16.14
CA TYR A 124 3.77 -2.04 -16.82
C TYR A 124 5.00 -1.16 -16.97
N LYS A 125 5.14 -0.48 -18.10
CA LYS A 125 6.19 0.52 -18.27
C LYS A 125 5.97 1.65 -17.28
N MET A 126 7.05 2.04 -16.60
CA MET A 126 7.05 3.21 -15.76
C MET A 126 7.18 4.44 -16.67
N GLU A 127 6.33 5.45 -16.45
CA GLU A 127 6.54 6.76 -17.07
C GLU A 127 7.93 7.26 -16.62
N LYS A 128 8.79 7.60 -17.59
CA LYS A 128 10.08 8.24 -17.30
C LYS A 128 9.78 9.58 -16.60
N PRO A 129 10.55 9.94 -15.56
CA PRO A 129 10.35 11.17 -14.81
C PRO A 129 10.42 12.41 -15.70
#